data_AF-X1HY50-F1
#
_entry.id   AF-X1HY50-F1
#
_cell.length_a   1.000
_cell.length_b   1.000
_cell.length_c   1.000
_cell.angle_alpha   90.00
_cell.angle_beta   90.00
_cell.angle_gamma   90.00
#
_symmetry.space_group_name_H-M   'P 1'
#
loop_
_entity.id
_entity.type
_entity.pdbx_description
1 polymer ?
#
loop_
_entity_poly.entity_id
_entity_poly.type
_entity_poly.pdbx_seq_one_letter_code
_entity_poly.pdbx_strand_id
1 'polypeptide(L)' 'MVDELDILTKKLEDRNIKIETVLQKLDNFKIATPSWGYSEGGTRFHVFRDKFAARDLME' A
#
# COMPACT_ATOMS: atom_id res chain seq x y z
N MET A 1 8.75 3.99 24.77
CA MET A 1 8.64 4.25 23.32
C MET A 1 7.38 5.07 23.13
N VAL A 2 7.47 6.26 22.56
CA VAL A 2 6.28 7.05 22.23
C VAL A 2 5.73 6.50 20.93
N ASP A 3 4.43 6.21 20.87
CA ASP A 3 3.77 5.75 19.66
C ASP A 3 3.73 6.90 18.64
N GLU A 4 4.21 6.66 17.42
CA GLU A 4 4.20 7.65 16.34
C GLU A 4 2.77 8.06 15.97
N LEU A 5 1.82 7.13 16.12
CA LEU A 5 0.41 7.38 15.91
C LEU A 5 -0.12 8.40 16.93
N ASP A 6 0.27 8.30 18.20
CA ASP A 6 -0.15 9.24 19.26
C ASP A 6 0.36 10.66 18.99
N ILE A 7 1.58 10.80 18.47
CA ILE A 7 2.15 12.10 18.10
C ILE A 7 1.36 12.69 16.92
N LEU A 8 1.02 11.87 15.93
CA LEU A 8 0.24 12.30 14.77
C LEU A 8 -1.19 12.70 15.18
N THR A 9 -1.84 11.93 16.04
CA THR A 9 -3.18 12.22 16.57
C THR A 9 -3.21 13.62 17.17
N LYS A 10 -2.30 13.92 18.10
CA LYS A 10 -2.22 15.26 18.74
C LYS A 10 -2.03 16.39 17.72
N LYS A 11 -1.12 16.21 16.76
CA LYS A 11 -0.87 17.22 15.70
C LYS A 11 -2.09 17.47 14.81
N LEU A 12 -2.94 16.45 14.62
CA LEU A 12 -4.15 16.55 13.81
C LEU A 12 -5.32 17.11 14.62
N GLU A 13 -5.43 16.77 15.91
CA GLU A 13 -6.39 17.36 16.85
C GLU A 13 -6.18 18.88 16.99
N ASP A 14 -4.93 19.34 17.07
CA ASP A 14 -4.59 20.78 17.05
C ASP A 14 -5.10 21.50 15.79
N ARG A 15 -5.37 20.75 14.72
CA ARG A 15 -5.93 21.23 13.44
C ARG A 15 -7.41 20.92 13.27
N ASN A 16 -8.08 20.45 14.33
CA ASN A 16 -9.46 20.00 14.34
C ASN A 16 -9.74 18.86 13.35
N ILE A 17 -8.75 18.00 13.09
CA ILE A 17 -8.84 16.82 12.24
C ILE A 17 -8.89 15.58 13.13
N LYS A 18 -10.02 14.88 13.09
CA LYS A 18 -10.21 13.62 13.82
C LYS A 18 -9.55 12.46 13.08
N ILE A 19 -8.55 11.82 13.68
CA ILE A 19 -7.73 10.79 13.03
C ILE A 19 -8.56 9.56 12.64
N GLU A 20 -9.57 9.19 13.44
CA GLU A 20 -10.44 8.05 13.16
C GLU A 20 -11.22 8.24 11.86
N THR A 21 -11.63 9.48 11.56
CA THR A 21 -12.33 9.79 10.30
C THR A 21 -11.40 9.65 9.09
N VAL A 22 -10.11 9.92 9.25
CA VAL A 22 -9.10 9.73 8.20
C VAL A 22 -8.87 8.24 7.96
N LEU A 23 -8.66 7.46 9.03
CA LEU A 23 -8.46 6.02 8.95
C LEU A 23 -9.67 5.33 8.29
N GLN A 24 -10.90 5.69 8.68
CA GLN A 24 -12.12 5.19 8.04
C GLN A 24 -12.17 5.49 6.53
N LYS A 25 -11.72 6.67 6.10
CA LYS A 25 -11.67 7.00 4.67
C LYS A 25 -10.62 6.17 3.93
N LEU A 26 -9.46 5.95 4.55
CA LEU A 26 -8.38 5.14 3.98
C LEU A 26 -8.79 3.66 3.86
N ASP A 27 -9.42 3.10 4.88
CA ASP A 27 -9.88 1.70 4.87
C ASP A 27 -10.91 1.43 3.76
N ASN A 28 -11.76 2.43 3.48
CA ASN A 28 -12.77 2.37 2.43
C ASN A 28 -12.21 2.67 1.03
N PHE A 29 -11.02 3.24 0.93
CA PHE A 29 -10.39 3.50 -0.36
C PHE A 29 -9.82 2.20 -0.94
N LYS A 30 -10.26 1.82 -2.15
CA LYS A 30 -9.81 0.62 -2.85
C LYS A 30 -9.01 1.00 -4.09
N ILE A 31 -7.87 0.32 -4.28
CA ILE A 31 -7.04 0.44 -5.46
C ILE A 31 -7.02 -0.91 -6.15
N ALA A 32 -7.34 -0.94 -7.45
CA ALA A 32 -7.23 -2.15 -8.24
C ALA A 32 -5.74 -2.50 -8.44
N THR A 33 -5.39 -3.76 -8.21
CA THR A 33 -4.04 -4.26 -8.49
C THR A 33 -3.99 -4.91 -9.87
N PRO A 34 -3.03 -4.55 -10.73
CA PRO A 34 -2.89 -5.19 -12.02
C PRO A 34 -2.35 -6.61 -11.87
N SER A 35 -3.02 -7.61 -12.47
CA SER A 35 -2.60 -9.02 -12.35
C SER A 35 -1.19 -9.27 -12.88
N TRP A 36 -0.79 -8.59 -13.97
CA TRP A 36 0.56 -8.72 -14.54
C TRP A 36 1.65 -8.13 -13.65
N GLY A 37 1.30 -7.36 -12.62
CA GLY A 37 2.27 -6.81 -11.66
C GLY A 37 2.80 -7.84 -10.65
N TYR A 38 2.19 -9.03 -10.58
CA TYR A 38 2.62 -10.12 -9.71
C TYR A 38 3.66 -11.07 -10.37
N SER A 39 3.87 -10.94 -11.68
CA SER A 39 4.90 -11.67 -12.43
C SER A 39 6.15 -10.81 -12.63
N GLU A 40 7.21 -11.35 -13.22
CA GLU A 40 8.44 -10.57 -13.45
C GLU A 40 8.21 -9.42 -14.44
N GLY A 41 8.54 -8.22 -13.97
CA GLY A 41 8.67 -7.06 -14.85
C GLY A 41 9.91 -7.17 -15.74
N GLY A 42 9.88 -6.49 -16.89
CA GLY A 42 11.05 -6.39 -17.75
C GLY A 42 10.91 -5.37 -18.85
N THR A 43 11.94 -5.30 -19.68
CA THR A 43 12.02 -4.37 -20.82
C THR A 43 12.33 -5.15 -22.09
N ARG A 44 12.37 -4.44 -23.23
CA ARG A 44 12.82 -5.01 -24.52
C ARG A 44 14.25 -5.61 -24.49
N PHE A 45 15.04 -5.29 -23.46
CA PHE A 45 16.42 -5.76 -23.34
C PHE A 45 16.53 -7.04 -22.52
N HIS A 46 15.81 -7.11 -21.40
CA HIS A 46 15.93 -8.24 -20.48
C HIS A 46 14.76 -8.31 -19.49
N VAL A 47 14.53 -9.52 -18.99
CA VAL A 47 13.66 -9.86 -17.85
C VAL A 47 14.52 -10.66 -16.87
N PHE A 48 14.62 -10.23 -15.62
CA PHE A 48 15.34 -10.97 -14.58
C PHE A 48 14.36 -11.86 -13.83
N ARG A 49 14.64 -13.17 -13.79
CA ARG A 49 13.73 -14.16 -13.18
C ARG A 49 13.79 -14.12 -11.66
N ASP A 50 12.62 -14.22 -11.03
CA ASP A 50 12.45 -14.39 -9.58
C ASP A 50 11.78 -15.74 -9.32
N LYS A 51 12.33 -16.52 -8.40
CA LYS A 51 11.76 -17.83 -8.01
C LYS A 51 10.39 -17.73 -7.34
N PHE A 52 9.96 -16.53 -6.95
CA PHE A 52 8.69 -16.27 -6.30
C PHE A 52 7.68 -15.49 -7.15
N ALA A 53 8.03 -15.15 -8.40
CA ALA A 53 7.09 -14.49 -9.29
C ALA A 53 5.93 -15.42 -9.65
N ALA A 54 4.72 -14.86 -9.73
CA ALA A 54 3.54 -15.60 -10.15
C ALA A 54 3.71 -16.09 -11.59
N ARG A 55 3.41 -17.38 -11.83
CA ARG A 55 3.54 -18.00 -13.16
C ARG A 55 2.24 -17.96 -13.95
N ASP A 56 1.11 -17.83 -13.27
CA ASP A 56 -0.21 -17.71 -13.87
C ASP A 56 -1.13 -16.82 -13.03
N LEU A 57 -2.44 -16.81 -13.33
CA LEU A 57 -3.42 -15.95 -12.66
C LEU A 57 -3.87 -16.45 -11.28
N MET A 58 -3.60 -17.72 -10.95
CA MET A 58 -4.08 -18.38 -9.75
C MET A 58 -3.02 -18.44 -8.64
N GLU A 59 -1.75 -18.27 -9.00
CA GLU A 59 -0.60 -18.15 -8.09
C GLU A 59 -0.47 -16.75 -7.47
#